data_AF-A0A4U9ZTD5-F1
#
_entry.id   AF-A0A4U9ZTD5-F1
#
_cell.length_a   1.000
_cell.length_b   1.000
_cell.length_c   1.000
_cell.angle_alpha   90.00
_cell.angle_beta   90.00
_cell.angle_gamma   90.00
#
_symmetry.space_group_name_H-M   'P 1'
#
loop_
_entity.id
_entity.type
_entity.pdbx_description
1 polymer ?
#
loop_
_entity_poly.entity_id
_entity_poly.type
_entity_poly.pdbx_seq_one_letter_code
_entity_poly.pdbx_strand_id
1 'polypeptide(L)'
;MAGLGFELRKVYNKGNFLAKQKAYGYAGVVYIGPMLLGILLILAVVGLSVLGHFGNGERDHLLGLISYSILASLAITNLFSMIVTRYVADMLYEKKFEKVLSSYFSSGAVMLGLGVVTYGVFLLISGIPLLEIILNLVLFSELCLIWNAVNYLTAVKDYRSILKTFAIAIGITIGVGLVALASAIPYGLLLSVCISYGFILVQMIRILYRHFPKNYAANFEFLIWFDRYLDLFKVGIYMFIGLFSHIVINWFGPLGKGIGGLFHTAPVYDVPAMLAYLVTLVSTVNFVVSVEVKFYPKFRKYYHMYEGVGNVKKINQSEIEMMNVLRNELKYLSWKQLLATLLAMFVGIVLLTVLPLGFNSQMKGYFQTLCLGYGLYAVGNVNLLMLLYFVDYEGAKKCARWFAGISVIFSILTQFMDTSFIGYGFLLAALVLYLTASTRLSEYTKDLPYRILGSQEVVYREEEGFFTRLFTTLKARSKDG
;
A
#
# COMPACT_ATOMS: atom_id res chain seq x y z
N MET A 1 -3.37 -10.89 8.14
CA MET A 1 -4.80 -11.17 8.42
C MET A 1 -4.94 -12.11 9.61
N ALA A 2 -4.54 -11.65 10.81
CA ALA A 2 -4.66 -12.45 12.03
C ALA A 2 -4.95 -11.52 13.22
N GLY A 3 -6.20 -11.08 13.38
CA GLY A 3 -6.56 -10.40 14.63
C GLY A 3 -7.90 -9.67 14.68
N LEU A 4 -8.21 -8.86 13.67
CA LEU A 4 -9.39 -7.98 13.66
C LEU A 4 -10.69 -8.69 13.32
N GLY A 5 -10.63 -9.82 12.60
CA GLY A 5 -11.83 -10.56 12.20
C GLY A 5 -12.75 -10.92 13.36
N PHE A 6 -12.21 -11.15 14.56
CA PHE A 6 -13.03 -11.44 15.74
C PHE A 6 -13.86 -10.24 16.21
N GLU A 7 -13.28 -9.04 16.31
CA GLU A 7 -14.02 -7.84 16.70
C GLU A 7 -15.03 -7.42 15.64
N LEU A 8 -14.61 -7.43 14.37
CA LEU A 8 -15.50 -7.14 13.23
C LEU A 8 -16.66 -8.13 13.19
N ARG A 9 -16.40 -9.42 13.41
CA ARG A 9 -17.44 -10.46 13.46
C ARG A 9 -18.36 -10.29 14.66
N LYS A 10 -17.85 -9.91 15.83
CA LYS A 10 -18.70 -9.61 17.01
C LYS A 10 -19.66 -8.46 16.76
N VAL A 11 -19.21 -7.40 16.06
CA VAL A 11 -20.07 -6.28 15.68
C VAL A 11 -21.05 -6.67 14.57
N TYR A 12 -20.57 -7.36 13.54
CA TYR A 12 -21.36 -7.77 12.39
C TYR A 12 -22.47 -8.79 12.74
N ASN A 13 -22.19 -9.73 13.63
CA ASN A 13 -23.12 -10.80 14.03
C ASN A 13 -24.29 -10.33 14.89
N LYS A 14 -24.35 -9.06 15.29
CA LYS A 14 -25.52 -8.49 15.98
C LYS A 14 -26.76 -8.38 15.07
N GLY A 15 -26.68 -8.76 13.79
CA GLY A 15 -27.82 -9.00 12.90
C GLY A 15 -28.43 -7.75 12.26
N ASN A 16 -28.48 -6.63 12.99
CA ASN A 16 -29.17 -5.40 12.55
C ASN A 16 -28.42 -4.69 11.40
N PHE A 17 -29.16 -4.03 10.50
CA PHE A 17 -28.58 -3.25 9.38
C PHE A 17 -27.54 -2.23 9.86
N LEU A 18 -27.84 -1.50 10.94
CA LEU A 18 -26.92 -0.55 11.57
C LEU A 18 -25.64 -1.22 12.10
N ALA A 19 -25.74 -2.46 12.60
CA ALA A 19 -24.58 -3.20 13.08
C ALA A 19 -23.65 -3.62 11.93
N LYS A 20 -24.21 -3.99 10.78
CA LYS A 20 -23.44 -4.24 9.56
C LYS A 20 -22.75 -2.97 9.10
N GLN A 21 -23.46 -1.85 8.99
CA GLN A 21 -22.85 -0.56 8.61
C GLN A 21 -21.76 -0.11 9.59
N LYS A 22 -21.96 -0.34 10.90
CA LYS A 22 -20.94 -0.08 11.92
C LYS A 22 -19.68 -0.91 11.73
N ALA A 23 -19.80 -2.18 11.32
CA ALA A 23 -18.64 -3.02 11.01
C ALA A 23 -17.88 -2.52 9.77
N TYR A 24 -18.58 -2.09 8.71
CA TYR A 24 -17.96 -1.45 7.54
C TYR A 24 -17.30 -0.11 7.90
N GLY A 25 -17.95 0.73 8.70
CA GLY A 25 -17.38 1.98 9.18
C GLY A 25 -16.14 1.77 10.05
N TYR A 26 -16.15 0.77 10.93
CA TYR A 26 -14.97 0.42 11.74
C TYR A 26 -13.82 -0.08 10.86
N ALA A 27 -14.09 -0.99 9.92
CA ALA A 27 -13.09 -1.44 8.95
C ALA A 27 -12.55 -0.28 8.10
N GLY A 28 -13.42 0.63 7.65
CA GLY A 28 -13.01 1.83 6.91
C GLY A 28 -12.08 2.72 7.72
N VAL A 29 -12.47 3.08 8.94
CA VAL A 29 -11.65 3.90 9.82
C VAL A 29 -10.31 3.24 10.13
N VAL A 30 -10.28 1.92 10.30
CA VAL A 30 -9.07 1.18 10.65
C VAL A 30 -8.09 1.05 9.47
N TYR A 31 -8.56 0.66 8.29
CA TYR A 31 -7.68 0.37 7.15
C TYR A 31 -7.45 1.58 6.24
N ILE A 32 -8.45 2.46 6.10
CA ILE A 32 -8.36 3.65 5.26
C ILE A 32 -7.93 4.89 6.08
N GLY A 33 -8.25 4.94 7.37
CA GLY A 33 -8.06 6.15 8.18
C GLY A 33 -6.66 6.75 8.12
N PRO A 34 -5.55 5.99 8.24
CA PRO A 34 -4.20 6.54 8.09
C PRO A 34 -3.96 7.21 6.73
N MET A 35 -4.47 6.63 5.65
CA MET A 35 -4.32 7.17 4.29
C MET A 35 -5.15 8.46 4.11
N LEU A 36 -6.40 8.48 4.58
CA LEU A 36 -7.23 9.69 4.55
C LEU A 36 -6.62 10.82 5.39
N LEU A 37 -6.09 10.50 6.56
CA LEU A 37 -5.42 11.47 7.42
C LEU A 37 -4.12 11.99 6.78
N GLY A 38 -3.39 11.15 6.03
CA GLY A 38 -2.25 11.59 5.21
C GLY A 38 -2.66 12.58 4.12
N ILE A 39 -3.76 12.33 3.41
CA ILE A 39 -4.31 13.28 2.42
C ILE A 39 -4.75 14.59 3.09
N LEU A 40 -5.41 14.51 4.25
CA LEU A 40 -5.78 15.69 5.03
C LEU A 40 -4.56 16.49 5.50
N LEU A 41 -3.45 15.82 5.83
CA LEU A 41 -2.18 16.49 6.17
C LEU A 41 -1.65 17.27 4.96
N ILE A 42 -1.65 16.67 3.76
CA ILE A 42 -1.25 17.36 2.52
C ILE A 42 -2.19 18.54 2.25
N LEU A 43 -3.51 18.36 2.40
CA LEU A 43 -4.48 19.46 2.24
C LEU A 43 -4.27 20.57 3.27
N ALA A 44 -3.86 20.25 4.50
CA ALA A 44 -3.50 21.25 5.50
C ALA A 44 -2.26 22.05 5.05
N VAL A 45 -1.24 21.40 4.48
CA VAL A 45 -0.08 22.09 3.90
C VAL A 45 -0.50 23.00 2.75
N VAL A 46 -1.39 22.53 1.86
CA VAL A 46 -1.94 23.36 0.78
C VAL A 46 -2.69 24.57 1.36
N GLY A 47 -3.55 24.39 2.36
CA GLY A 47 -4.26 25.48 3.02
C GLY A 47 -3.33 26.51 3.66
N LEU A 48 -2.29 26.05 4.35
CA LEU A 48 -1.26 26.91 4.94
C LEU A 48 -0.46 27.67 3.87
N SER A 49 -0.13 27.03 2.75
CA SER A 49 0.58 27.70 1.66
C SER A 49 -0.25 28.82 1.00
N VAL A 50 -1.58 28.65 0.92
CA VAL A 50 -2.49 29.70 0.45
C VAL A 50 -2.59 30.84 1.46
N LEU A 51 -2.67 30.52 2.76
CA LEU A 51 -2.64 31.52 3.83
C LEU A 51 -1.33 32.29 3.89
N GLY A 52 -0.20 31.64 3.58
CA GLY A 52 1.12 32.26 3.46
C GLY A 52 1.32 33.05 2.16
N HIS A 53 0.31 33.16 1.29
CA HIS A 53 0.38 33.84 0.00
C HIS A 53 1.45 33.30 -0.98
N PHE A 54 1.75 31.99 -0.91
CA PHE A 54 2.77 31.38 -1.78
C PHE A 54 2.35 31.42 -3.25
N GLY A 55 3.32 31.71 -4.13
CA GLY A 55 3.11 31.62 -5.58
C GLY A 55 2.72 30.21 -6.01
N ASN A 56 2.08 30.06 -7.18
CA ASN A 56 1.75 28.73 -7.72
C ASN A 56 3.01 27.87 -7.91
N GLY A 57 4.12 28.47 -8.37
CA GLY A 57 5.40 27.75 -8.54
C GLY A 57 6.01 27.25 -7.23
N GLU A 58 5.98 28.07 -6.17
CA GLU A 58 6.49 27.69 -4.84
C GLU A 58 5.67 26.55 -4.22
N ARG A 59 4.34 26.59 -4.42
CA ARG A 59 3.44 25.50 -3.99
C ARG A 59 3.70 24.21 -4.76
N ASP A 60 3.85 24.30 -6.08
CA ASP A 60 4.18 23.14 -6.93
C ASP A 60 5.53 22.53 -6.52
N HIS A 61 6.52 23.36 -6.19
CA HIS A 61 7.83 22.92 -5.68
C HIS A 61 7.71 22.18 -4.35
N LEU A 62 7.05 22.78 -3.35
CA LEU A 62 6.83 22.17 -2.04
C LEU A 62 6.10 20.82 -2.14
N LEU A 63 5.00 20.78 -2.89
CA LEU A 63 4.22 19.55 -3.06
C LEU A 63 4.96 18.50 -3.87
N GLY A 64 5.78 18.91 -4.84
CA GLY A 64 6.65 18.02 -5.59
C GLY A 64 7.70 17.35 -4.71
N LEU A 65 8.41 18.11 -3.88
CA LEU A 65 9.39 17.55 -2.92
C LEU A 65 8.76 16.48 -2.02
N ILE A 66 7.58 16.78 -1.45
CA ILE A 66 6.82 15.83 -0.62
C ILE A 66 6.42 14.59 -1.45
N SER A 67 5.91 14.79 -2.67
CA SER A 67 5.46 13.69 -3.54
C SER A 67 6.61 12.77 -3.95
N TYR A 68 7.79 13.31 -4.25
CA TYR A 68 9.00 12.54 -4.53
C TYR A 68 9.45 11.73 -3.30
N SER A 69 9.46 12.35 -2.12
CA SER A 69 9.80 11.66 -0.87
C SER A 69 8.83 10.50 -0.56
N ILE A 70 7.52 10.71 -0.78
CA ILE A 70 6.50 9.66 -0.64
C ILE A 70 6.72 8.54 -1.67
N LEU A 71 6.91 8.89 -2.93
CA LEU A 71 7.03 7.90 -4.00
C LEU A 71 8.31 7.08 -3.88
N ALA A 72 9.45 7.72 -3.58
CA ALA A 72 10.73 7.06 -3.39
C ALA A 72 10.70 6.14 -2.16
N SER A 73 10.12 6.59 -1.04
CA SER A 73 10.01 5.76 0.16
C SER A 73 9.08 4.56 -0.05
N LEU A 74 7.99 4.73 -0.80
CA LEU A 74 7.13 3.62 -1.23
C LEU A 74 7.87 2.66 -2.17
N ALA A 75 8.71 3.15 -3.08
CA ALA A 75 9.48 2.30 -3.99
C ALA A 75 10.38 1.34 -3.23
N ILE A 76 11.17 1.86 -2.29
CA ILE A 76 12.08 1.04 -1.47
C ILE A 76 11.30 0.10 -0.56
N THR A 77 10.29 0.59 0.15
CA THR A 77 9.56 -0.23 1.13
C THR A 77 8.72 -1.33 0.47
N ASN A 78 8.18 -1.10 -0.72
CA ASN A 78 7.45 -2.14 -1.46
C ASN A 78 8.32 -3.33 -1.90
N LEU A 79 9.63 -3.13 -2.08
CA LEU A 79 10.56 -4.25 -2.33
C LEU A 79 10.53 -5.27 -1.20
N PHE A 80 10.38 -4.79 0.04
CA PHE A 80 10.47 -5.64 1.23
C PHE A 80 9.09 -6.01 1.79
N SER A 81 8.07 -5.19 1.55
CA SER A 81 6.76 -5.24 2.22
C SER A 81 6.13 -6.64 2.21
N MET A 82 6.07 -7.30 1.05
CA MET A 82 5.47 -8.63 0.93
C MET A 82 6.25 -9.71 1.71
N ILE A 83 7.59 -9.67 1.63
CA ILE A 83 8.46 -10.63 2.29
C ILE A 83 8.44 -10.45 3.80
N VAL A 84 8.59 -9.21 4.27
CA VAL A 84 8.55 -8.87 5.70
C VAL A 84 7.19 -9.23 6.29
N THR A 85 6.09 -8.95 5.58
CA THR A 85 4.74 -9.33 6.04
C THR A 85 4.61 -10.85 6.16
N ARG A 86 5.17 -11.62 5.22
CA ARG A 86 5.18 -13.09 5.30
C ARG A 86 6.02 -13.59 6.47
N TYR A 87 7.24 -13.06 6.64
CA TYR A 87 8.12 -13.37 7.77
C TYR A 87 7.44 -13.12 9.11
N VAL A 88 6.82 -11.95 9.28
CA VAL A 88 6.08 -11.60 10.50
C VAL A 88 4.92 -12.55 10.74
N ALA A 89 4.16 -12.91 9.69
CA ALA A 89 3.08 -13.88 9.82
C ALA A 89 3.56 -15.26 10.30
N ASP A 90 4.68 -15.74 9.75
CA ASP A 90 5.27 -17.02 10.12
C ASP A 90 5.80 -16.99 11.58
N MET A 91 6.49 -15.91 11.99
CA MET A 91 6.97 -15.76 13.37
C MET A 91 5.84 -15.65 14.39
N LEU A 92 4.74 -14.99 14.04
CA LEU A 92 3.54 -14.92 14.89
C LEU A 92 2.86 -16.29 15.01
N TYR A 93 2.81 -17.05 13.91
CA TYR A 93 2.25 -18.41 13.89
C TYR A 93 3.07 -19.36 14.75
N GLU A 94 4.40 -19.30 14.65
CA GLU A 94 5.34 -20.08 15.46
C GLU A 94 5.53 -19.56 16.90
N LYS A 95 4.82 -18.50 17.29
CA LYS A 95 4.90 -17.85 18.61
C LYS A 95 6.30 -17.29 18.96
N LYS A 96 7.13 -16.98 17.96
CA LYS A 96 8.47 -16.40 18.12
C LYS A 96 8.42 -14.87 18.16
N PHE A 97 7.68 -14.31 19.12
CA PHE A 97 7.44 -12.86 19.22
C PHE A 97 8.71 -12.01 19.41
N GLU A 98 9.75 -12.59 20.02
CA GLU A 98 11.06 -11.94 20.26
C GLU A 98 11.81 -11.55 19.00
N LYS A 99 11.48 -12.17 17.87
CA LYS A 99 12.16 -11.90 16.59
C LYS A 99 11.52 -10.75 15.81
N VAL A 100 10.27 -10.42 16.10
CA VAL A 100 9.45 -9.47 15.32
C VAL A 100 9.97 -8.04 15.47
N LEU A 101 10.28 -7.60 16.69
CA LEU A 101 10.77 -6.24 16.92
C LEU A 101 12.19 -6.05 16.38
N SER A 102 13.08 -7.03 16.59
CA SER A 102 14.44 -7.01 16.05
C SER A 102 14.47 -6.98 14.52
N SER A 103 13.55 -7.69 13.86
CA SER A 103 13.49 -7.69 12.40
C SER A 103 12.99 -6.36 11.85
N TYR A 104 12.15 -5.61 12.58
CA TYR A 104 11.73 -4.26 12.18
C TYR A 104 12.91 -3.31 12.05
N PHE A 105 13.78 -3.26 13.06
CA PHE A 105 14.97 -2.41 13.03
C PHE A 105 15.98 -2.89 11.97
N SER A 106 16.16 -4.20 11.84
CA SER A 106 17.09 -4.78 10.87
C SER A 106 16.63 -4.55 9.43
N SER A 107 15.34 -4.77 9.13
CA SER A 107 14.77 -4.49 7.81
C SER A 107 14.74 -2.99 7.51
N GLY A 108 14.43 -2.16 8.52
CA GLY A 108 14.48 -0.71 8.42
C GLY A 108 15.88 -0.20 8.10
N ALA A 109 16.93 -0.71 8.75
CA ALA A 109 18.32 -0.33 8.47
C ALA A 109 18.73 -0.68 7.03
N VAL A 110 18.36 -1.86 6.53
CA VAL A 110 18.64 -2.26 5.14
C VAL A 110 17.88 -1.37 4.15
N MET A 111 16.59 -1.10 4.40
CA MET A 111 15.78 -0.19 3.57
C MET A 111 16.39 1.21 3.55
N LEU A 112 16.79 1.77 4.69
CA LEU A 112 17.41 3.08 4.78
C LEU A 112 18.77 3.09 4.06
N GLY A 113 19.61 2.07 4.23
CA GLY A 113 20.88 1.96 3.52
C GLY A 113 20.69 1.99 2.00
N LEU A 114 19.79 1.16 1.47
CA LEU A 114 19.46 1.15 0.03
C LEU A 114 18.80 2.46 -0.43
N GLY A 115 17.94 3.03 0.42
CA GLY A 115 17.20 4.25 0.13
C GLY A 115 18.09 5.49 0.08
N VAL A 116 19.00 5.65 1.05
CA VAL A 116 19.97 6.75 1.08
C VAL A 116 20.93 6.65 -0.10
N VAL A 117 21.37 5.45 -0.48
CA VAL A 117 22.24 5.27 -1.66
C VAL A 117 21.52 5.64 -2.95
N THR A 118 20.26 5.27 -3.11
CA THR A 118 19.52 5.54 -4.35
C THR A 118 18.94 6.95 -4.40
N TYR A 119 18.09 7.31 -3.44
CA TYR A 119 17.43 8.62 -3.38
C TYR A 119 18.36 9.73 -2.90
N GLY A 120 19.28 9.46 -1.99
CA GLY A 120 20.26 10.46 -1.53
C GLY A 120 21.21 10.88 -2.65
N VAL A 121 21.70 9.94 -3.48
CA VAL A 121 22.50 10.29 -4.66
C VAL A 121 21.70 11.11 -5.66
N PHE A 122 20.43 10.76 -5.91
CA PHE A 122 19.55 11.57 -6.75
C PHE A 122 19.40 13.01 -6.20
N LEU A 123 19.18 13.17 -4.89
CA LEU A 123 19.05 14.49 -4.27
C LEU A 123 20.34 15.32 -4.40
N LEU A 124 21.51 14.71 -4.27
CA LEU A 124 22.79 15.41 -4.43
C LEU A 124 23.01 15.92 -5.86
N ILE A 125 22.54 15.18 -6.87
CA ILE A 125 22.67 15.55 -8.28
C ILE A 125 21.51 16.47 -8.72
N SER A 126 20.43 16.53 -7.95
CA SER A 126 19.20 17.25 -8.33
C SER A 126 19.36 18.76 -8.45
N GLY A 127 20.37 19.36 -7.84
CA GLY A 127 20.64 20.81 -7.93
C GLY A 127 19.75 21.69 -7.04
N ILE A 128 19.05 21.11 -6.07
CA ILE A 128 18.28 21.87 -5.06
C ILE A 128 19.16 22.34 -3.88
N PRO A 129 18.74 23.36 -3.10
CA PRO A 129 19.49 23.85 -1.94
C PRO A 129 19.75 22.78 -0.87
N LEU A 130 20.88 22.89 -0.17
CA LEU A 130 21.32 21.89 0.83
C LEU A 130 20.28 21.63 1.93
N LEU A 131 19.57 22.67 2.39
CA LEU A 131 18.53 22.53 3.41
C LEU A 131 17.35 21.68 2.90
N GLU A 132 16.95 21.84 1.64
CA GLU A 132 15.91 21.01 1.03
C GLU A 132 16.37 19.56 0.87
N ILE A 133 17.63 19.32 0.51
CA ILE A 133 18.21 17.97 0.44
C ILE A 133 18.09 17.28 1.79
N ILE A 134 18.50 17.94 2.87
CA ILE A 134 18.46 17.39 4.23
C ILE A 134 17.02 17.10 4.65
N LEU A 135 16.10 18.06 4.47
CA LEU A 135 14.70 17.90 4.85
C LEU A 135 14.01 16.78 4.05
N ASN A 136 14.26 16.67 2.75
CA ASN A 136 13.72 15.57 1.94
C ASN A 136 14.30 14.22 2.35
N LEU A 137 15.60 14.14 2.66
CA LEU A 137 16.22 12.90 3.10
C LEU A 137 15.67 12.46 4.47
N VAL A 138 15.42 13.41 5.37
CA VAL A 138 14.76 13.14 6.67
C VAL A 138 13.33 12.63 6.44
N LEU A 139 12.53 13.36 5.67
CA LEU A 139 11.15 12.96 5.36
C LEU A 139 11.07 11.58 4.71
N PHE A 140 11.94 11.33 3.71
CA PHE A 140 12.08 10.03 3.06
C PHE A 140 12.42 8.92 4.06
N SER A 141 13.37 9.17 4.96
CA SER A 141 13.81 8.19 5.95
C SER A 141 12.71 7.87 6.97
N GLU A 142 12.00 8.90 7.43
CA GLU A 142 10.84 8.76 8.31
C GLU A 142 9.74 7.94 7.65
N LEU A 143 9.37 8.29 6.41
CA LEU A 143 8.37 7.56 5.64
C LEU A 143 8.76 6.10 5.43
N CYS A 144 10.02 5.81 5.07
CA CYS A 144 10.52 4.45 4.93
C CYS A 144 10.26 3.61 6.20
N LEU A 145 10.59 4.15 7.37
CA LEU A 145 10.39 3.47 8.65
C LEU A 145 8.92 3.39 9.07
N ILE A 146 8.09 4.38 8.72
CA ILE A 146 6.64 4.37 8.97
C ILE A 146 5.96 3.31 8.12
N TRP A 147 6.22 3.25 6.81
CA TRP A 147 5.66 2.22 5.93
C TRP A 147 6.06 0.82 6.39
N ASN A 148 7.34 0.65 6.77
CA ASN A 148 7.79 -0.60 7.35
C ASN A 148 7.02 -0.91 8.65
N ALA A 149 6.85 0.06 9.56
CA ALA A 149 6.13 -0.15 10.81
C ALA A 149 4.68 -0.55 10.59
N VAL A 150 4.01 0.02 9.57
CA VAL A 150 2.63 -0.36 9.21
C VAL A 150 2.55 -1.85 8.87
N ASN A 151 3.52 -2.43 8.15
CA ASN A 151 3.54 -3.86 7.84
C ASN A 151 3.53 -4.73 9.12
N TYR A 152 4.32 -4.34 10.13
CA TYR A 152 4.36 -5.02 11.44
C TYR A 152 3.10 -4.78 12.27
N LEU A 153 2.57 -3.56 12.23
CA LEU A 153 1.38 -3.17 12.98
C LEU A 153 0.09 -3.75 12.41
N THR A 154 0.08 -4.28 11.18
CA THR A 154 -1.09 -5.02 10.67
C THR A 154 -1.46 -6.24 11.53
N ALA A 155 -0.50 -6.77 12.30
CA ALA A 155 -0.74 -7.83 13.29
C ALA A 155 -1.22 -7.30 14.65
N VAL A 156 -0.96 -6.03 14.94
CA VAL A 156 -1.22 -5.38 16.23
C VAL A 156 -2.57 -4.67 16.20
N LYS A 157 -3.45 -4.99 17.14
CA LYS A 157 -4.86 -4.54 17.13
C LYS A 157 -5.09 -3.10 17.62
N ASP A 158 -4.07 -2.24 17.64
CA ASP A 158 -4.12 -0.90 18.27
C ASP A 158 -4.33 0.25 17.26
N TYR A 159 -5.31 0.09 16.38
CA TYR A 159 -5.62 1.08 15.34
C TYR A 159 -6.14 2.41 15.89
N ARG A 160 -6.75 2.40 17.08
CA ARG A 160 -7.20 3.65 17.73
C ARG A 160 -6.02 4.55 18.08
N SER A 161 -4.91 3.97 18.55
CA SER A 161 -3.69 4.73 18.82
C SER A 161 -3.05 5.26 17.54
N ILE A 162 -3.07 4.47 16.45
CA ILE A 162 -2.61 4.89 15.12
C ILE A 162 -3.41 6.11 14.63
N LEU A 163 -4.74 6.04 14.67
CA LEU A 163 -5.60 7.13 14.20
C LEU A 163 -5.44 8.41 15.03
N LYS A 164 -5.37 8.29 16.35
CA LYS A 164 -5.07 9.43 17.23
C LYS A 164 -3.73 10.07 16.91
N THR A 165 -2.72 9.26 16.63
CA THR A 165 -1.37 9.74 16.26
C THR A 165 -1.44 10.59 14.99
N PHE A 166 -2.12 10.11 13.95
CA PHE A 166 -2.28 10.87 12.70
C PHE A 166 -3.12 12.15 12.89
N ALA A 167 -4.17 12.11 13.70
CA ALA A 167 -4.98 13.30 13.99
C ALA A 167 -4.17 14.38 14.73
N ILE A 168 -3.34 13.97 15.71
CA ILE A 168 -2.42 14.88 16.41
C ILE A 168 -1.36 15.43 15.46
N ALA A 169 -0.83 14.59 14.56
CA ALA A 169 0.16 15.01 13.56
C ALA A 169 -0.38 16.11 12.63
N ILE A 170 -1.65 16.05 12.21
CA ILE A 170 -2.29 17.14 11.45
C ILE A 170 -2.30 18.43 12.27
N GLY A 171 -2.65 18.35 13.56
CA GLY A 171 -2.59 19.49 14.47
C GLY A 171 -1.18 20.08 14.62
N ILE A 172 -0.16 19.22 14.69
CA ILE A 172 1.26 19.63 14.70
C ILE A 172 1.62 20.34 13.39
N THR A 173 1.24 19.79 12.23
CA THR A 173 1.51 20.41 10.92
C THR A 173 0.91 21.80 10.85
N ILE A 174 -0.33 21.97 11.29
CA ILE A 174 -1.02 23.27 11.31
C ILE A 174 -0.33 24.22 12.28
N GLY A 175 -0.08 23.80 13.52
CA GLY A 175 0.52 24.64 14.55
C GLY A 175 1.94 25.09 14.19
N VAL A 176 2.81 24.15 13.85
CA VAL A 176 4.20 24.45 13.43
C VAL A 176 4.21 25.22 12.12
N GLY A 177 3.33 24.89 11.18
CA GLY A 177 3.21 25.61 9.91
C GLY A 177 2.80 27.08 10.10
N LEU A 178 1.85 27.38 11.01
CA LEU A 178 1.48 28.76 11.33
C LEU A 178 2.64 29.53 11.99
N VAL A 179 3.37 28.91 12.91
CA VAL A 179 4.56 29.52 13.54
C VAL A 179 5.65 29.80 12.49
N ALA A 180 5.86 28.85 11.58
CA ALA A 180 6.83 28.97 10.50
C ALA A 180 6.47 30.12 9.53
N LEU A 181 5.19 30.26 9.19
CA LEU A 181 4.70 31.38 8.38
C LEU A 181 4.86 32.72 9.11
N ALA A 182 4.47 32.79 10.38
CA ALA A 182 4.57 34.02 11.19
C ALA A 182 6.03 34.48 11.39
N SER A 183 6.96 33.53 11.46
CA SER A 183 8.39 33.80 11.68
C SER A 183 9.19 33.86 10.36
N ALA A 184 8.53 33.78 9.20
CA ALA A 184 9.13 33.78 7.87
C ALA A 184 10.30 32.77 7.71
N ILE A 185 10.16 31.58 8.30
CA ILE A 185 11.21 30.55 8.27
C ILE A 185 11.30 29.96 6.86
N PRO A 186 12.49 29.99 6.20
CA PRO A 186 12.70 29.34 4.91
C PRO A 186 12.33 27.86 4.96
N TYR A 187 11.56 27.37 3.99
CA TYR A 187 11.09 25.98 3.92
C TYR A 187 10.32 25.51 5.16
N GLY A 188 9.77 26.43 5.95
CA GLY A 188 9.15 26.10 7.23
C GLY A 188 7.91 25.20 7.13
N LEU A 189 7.22 25.20 5.98
CA LEU A 189 6.13 24.23 5.70
C LEU A 189 6.66 22.82 5.43
N LEU A 190 7.82 22.66 4.78
CA LEU A 190 8.44 21.34 4.62
C LEU A 190 8.96 20.82 5.98
N LEU A 191 9.51 21.72 6.80
CA LEU A 191 9.93 21.41 8.16
C LEU A 191 8.75 20.96 9.04
N SER A 192 7.58 21.63 8.94
CA SER A 192 6.40 21.22 9.71
C SER A 192 5.92 19.82 9.33
N VAL A 193 6.03 19.45 8.05
CA VAL A 193 5.74 18.10 7.57
C VAL A 193 6.73 17.08 8.16
N CYS A 194 8.04 17.38 8.15
CA CYS A 194 9.05 16.50 8.76
C CYS A 194 8.78 16.30 10.26
N ILE A 195 8.51 17.38 11.01
CA ILE A 195 8.23 17.26 12.46
C ILE A 195 6.99 16.38 12.71
N SER A 196 5.95 16.53 11.90
CA SER A 196 4.74 15.72 12.01
C SER A 196 4.97 14.25 11.69
N TYR A 197 5.72 13.93 10.63
CA TYR A 197 6.06 12.54 10.31
C TYR A 197 7.04 11.94 11.32
N GLY A 198 8.02 12.70 11.82
CA GLY A 198 8.87 12.31 12.94
C GLY A 198 8.06 11.98 14.20
N PHE A 199 7.04 12.77 14.53
CA PHE A 199 6.11 12.43 15.61
C PHE A 199 5.37 11.11 15.35
N ILE A 200 4.84 10.91 14.13
CA ILE A 200 4.19 9.65 13.74
C ILE A 200 5.15 8.47 13.94
N LEU A 201 6.40 8.58 13.46
CA LEU A 201 7.42 7.55 13.58
C LEU A 201 7.68 7.17 15.04
N VAL A 202 7.91 8.16 15.91
CA VAL A 202 8.15 7.92 17.35
C VAL A 202 6.96 7.21 18.00
N GLN A 203 5.73 7.60 17.67
CA GLN A 203 4.55 6.92 18.21
C GLN A 203 4.39 5.50 17.65
N MET A 204 4.69 5.25 16.37
CA MET A 204 4.64 3.89 15.79
C MET A 204 5.65 2.97 16.47
N ILE A 205 6.88 3.46 16.69
CA ILE A 205 7.91 2.73 17.44
C ILE A 205 7.44 2.45 18.88
N ARG A 206 6.83 3.44 19.55
CA ARG A 206 6.27 3.25 20.90
C ARG A 206 5.17 2.18 20.92
N ILE A 207 4.31 2.11 19.91
CA ILE A 207 3.26 1.08 19.81
C ILE A 207 3.91 -0.30 19.61
N LEU A 208 4.95 -0.41 18.78
CA LEU A 208 5.69 -1.66 18.58
C LEU A 208 6.33 -2.17 19.89
N TYR A 209 7.02 -1.29 20.63
CA TYR A 209 7.63 -1.62 21.93
C TYR A 209 6.62 -2.04 23.00
N ARG A 210 5.37 -1.58 22.91
CA ARG A 210 4.31 -1.97 23.85
C ARG A 210 3.80 -3.39 23.60
N HIS A 211 3.83 -3.86 22.35
CA HIS A 211 3.20 -5.12 21.95
C HIS A 211 4.17 -6.28 21.78
N PHE A 212 5.42 -6.00 21.42
CA PHE A 212 6.44 -7.04 21.22
C PHE A 212 7.48 -7.02 22.34
N PRO A 213 7.97 -8.19 22.78
CA PRO A 213 9.02 -8.28 23.78
C PRO A 213 10.28 -7.57 23.28
N LYS A 214 10.97 -6.91 24.22
CA LYS A 214 12.18 -6.14 23.91
C LYS A 214 13.31 -7.09 23.60
N ASN A 215 13.80 -7.03 22.36
CA ASN A 215 14.99 -7.73 21.93
C ASN A 215 15.85 -6.75 21.13
N TYR A 216 17.08 -6.53 21.59
CA TYR A 216 18.00 -5.55 21.01
C TYR A 216 19.03 -6.19 20.08
N ALA A 217 19.05 -7.51 19.97
CA ALA A 217 19.91 -8.20 19.02
C ALA A 217 19.44 -7.94 17.59
N ALA A 218 20.37 -7.61 16.69
CA ALA A 218 20.07 -7.49 15.28
C ALA A 218 19.63 -8.85 14.73
N ASN A 219 18.51 -8.87 13.99
CA ASN A 219 17.97 -10.08 13.39
C ASN A 219 17.70 -9.89 11.90
N PHE A 220 18.64 -10.39 11.08
CA PHE A 220 18.57 -10.39 9.62
C PHE A 220 17.95 -11.68 9.04
N GLU A 221 17.34 -12.53 9.85
CA GLU A 221 16.76 -13.81 9.42
C GLU A 221 15.68 -13.64 8.34
N PHE A 222 15.01 -12.48 8.30
CA PHE A 222 14.04 -12.15 7.24
C PHE A 222 14.66 -12.21 5.82
N LEU A 223 15.98 -12.11 5.67
CA LEU A 223 16.66 -12.25 4.38
C LEU A 223 16.49 -13.65 3.79
N ILE A 224 16.42 -14.70 4.63
CA ILE A 224 16.21 -16.08 4.15
C ILE A 224 14.85 -16.21 3.42
N TRP A 225 13.85 -15.41 3.81
CA TRP A 225 12.54 -15.43 3.17
C TRP A 225 12.56 -14.83 1.75
N PHE A 226 13.58 -14.04 1.38
CA PHE A 226 13.74 -13.57 0.01
C PHE A 226 14.05 -14.70 -0.96
N ASP A 227 14.92 -15.63 -0.57
CA ASP A 227 15.24 -16.81 -1.39
C ASP A 227 14.00 -17.70 -1.50
N ARG A 228 13.37 -18.03 -0.37
CA ARG A 228 12.19 -18.92 -0.31
C ARG A 228 10.96 -18.39 -1.04
N TYR A 229 10.72 -17.07 -0.99
CA TYR A 229 9.52 -16.45 -1.52
C TYR A 229 9.83 -15.44 -2.63
N LEU A 230 10.82 -15.76 -3.48
CA LEU A 230 11.27 -14.86 -4.56
C LEU A 230 10.14 -14.45 -5.53
N ASP A 231 9.18 -15.35 -5.77
CA ASP A 231 8.01 -15.03 -6.60
C ASP A 231 7.09 -13.99 -5.94
N LEU A 232 6.91 -14.07 -4.62
CA LEU A 232 6.17 -13.09 -3.84
C LEU A 232 6.88 -11.72 -3.81
N PHE A 233 8.22 -11.73 -3.72
CA PHE A 233 9.04 -10.52 -3.87
C PHE A 233 8.78 -9.83 -5.23
N LYS A 234 8.82 -10.61 -6.32
CA LYS A 234 8.55 -10.09 -7.68
C LYS A 234 7.13 -9.55 -7.84
N VAL A 235 6.13 -10.16 -7.21
CA VAL A 235 4.75 -9.63 -7.18
C VAL A 235 4.74 -8.20 -6.61
N GLY A 236 5.41 -7.96 -5.48
CA GLY A 236 5.50 -6.64 -4.87
C GLY A 236 6.08 -5.58 -5.82
N ILE A 237 7.19 -5.91 -6.49
CA ILE A 237 7.83 -5.03 -7.48
C ILE A 237 6.87 -4.71 -8.64
N TYR A 238 6.31 -5.73 -9.26
CA TYR A 238 5.46 -5.53 -10.43
C TYR A 238 4.17 -4.77 -10.08
N MET A 239 3.58 -5.02 -8.92
CA MET A 239 2.42 -4.27 -8.45
C MET A 239 2.77 -2.79 -8.21
N PHE A 240 3.93 -2.50 -7.62
CA PHE A 240 4.41 -1.13 -7.44
C PHE A 240 4.62 -0.43 -8.79
N ILE A 241 5.36 -1.05 -9.72
CA ILE A 241 5.61 -0.50 -11.05
C ILE A 241 4.28 -0.25 -11.76
N GLY A 242 3.40 -1.25 -11.83
CA GLY A 242 2.14 -1.12 -12.55
C GLY A 242 1.23 -0.02 -11.98
N LEU A 243 1.22 0.14 -10.66
CA LEU A 243 0.41 1.15 -9.98
C LEU A 243 0.95 2.57 -10.16
N PHE A 244 2.27 2.79 -10.15
CA PHE A 244 2.84 4.14 -10.07
C PHE A 244 3.61 4.60 -11.32
N SER A 245 4.00 3.70 -12.23
CA SER A 245 4.82 4.08 -13.40
C SER A 245 4.17 5.16 -14.25
N HIS A 246 2.86 5.11 -14.43
CA HIS A 246 2.11 6.06 -15.25
C HIS A 246 2.22 7.51 -14.73
N ILE A 247 2.35 7.72 -13.41
CA ILE A 247 2.57 9.04 -12.80
C ILE A 247 3.96 9.56 -13.13
N VAL A 248 4.99 8.74 -12.88
CA VAL A 248 6.39 9.12 -13.15
C VAL A 248 6.63 9.38 -14.64
N ILE A 249 6.04 8.57 -15.51
CA ILE A 249 6.15 8.76 -16.97
C ILE A 249 5.55 10.11 -17.38
N ASN A 250 4.42 10.51 -16.77
CA ASN A 250 3.78 11.79 -17.07
C ASN A 250 4.58 13.00 -16.55
N TRP A 251 5.40 12.85 -15.50
CA TRP A 251 6.29 13.91 -15.04
C TRP A 251 7.31 14.31 -16.10
N PHE A 252 7.78 13.35 -16.91
CA PHE A 252 8.70 13.58 -18.02
C PHE A 252 8.00 13.68 -19.39
N GLY A 253 6.67 13.79 -19.37
CA GLY A 253 5.83 13.86 -20.57
C GLY A 253 5.44 15.30 -20.96
N PRO A 254 4.51 15.46 -21.92
CA PRO A 254 4.02 16.77 -22.38
C PRO A 254 3.32 17.60 -21.29
N LEU A 255 2.82 16.94 -20.23
CA LEU A 255 2.19 17.58 -19.08
C LEU A 255 3.19 17.94 -17.96
N GLY A 256 4.45 17.57 -18.13
CA GLY A 256 5.52 17.78 -17.17
C GLY A 256 5.85 19.26 -17.02
N LYS A 257 5.98 19.70 -15.78
CA LYS A 257 6.45 21.03 -15.39
C LYS A 257 7.66 20.87 -14.47
N GLY A 258 8.77 21.50 -14.85
CA GLY A 258 9.95 21.60 -13.99
C GLY A 258 9.65 22.49 -12.78
N ILE A 259 9.92 21.99 -11.58
CA ILE A 259 9.68 22.71 -10.32
C ILE A 259 10.95 23.16 -9.61
N GLY A 260 12.12 22.69 -10.06
CA GLY A 260 13.43 23.09 -9.55
C GLY A 260 14.46 21.99 -9.75
N GLY A 261 15.63 22.33 -10.30
CA GLY A 261 16.66 21.34 -10.56
C GLY A 261 16.19 20.22 -11.48
N LEU A 262 16.40 18.95 -11.09
CA LEU A 262 15.93 17.77 -11.82
C LEU A 262 14.45 17.40 -11.54
N PHE A 263 13.77 18.10 -10.63
CA PHE A 263 12.40 17.74 -10.24
C PHE A 263 11.37 18.20 -11.27
N HIS A 264 10.53 17.25 -11.67
CA HIS A 264 9.40 17.46 -12.56
C HIS A 264 8.12 16.90 -11.93
N THR A 265 7.01 17.63 -12.06
CA THR A 265 5.68 17.15 -11.66
C THR A 265 4.69 17.37 -12.79
N ALA A 266 3.53 16.72 -12.74
CA ALA A 266 2.46 16.97 -13.69
C ALA A 266 1.18 17.29 -12.92
N PRO A 267 1.03 18.49 -12.32
CA PRO A 267 -0.08 18.80 -11.41
C PRO A 267 -1.47 18.58 -12.02
N VAL A 268 -1.60 18.82 -13.33
CA VAL A 268 -2.82 18.59 -14.13
C VAL A 268 -3.22 17.10 -14.12
N TYR A 269 -2.26 16.19 -13.97
CA TYR A 269 -2.49 14.75 -13.91
C TYR A 269 -2.48 14.20 -12.47
N ASP A 270 -1.52 14.65 -11.65
CA ASP A 270 -1.25 14.14 -10.31
C ASP A 270 -2.42 14.36 -9.35
N VAL A 271 -3.04 15.55 -9.39
CA VAL A 271 -4.16 15.89 -8.51
C VAL A 271 -5.41 15.04 -8.83
N PRO A 272 -5.86 14.92 -10.11
CA PRO A 272 -6.89 13.95 -10.48
C PRO A 272 -6.56 12.52 -10.10
N ALA A 273 -5.31 12.08 -10.28
CA ALA A 273 -4.89 10.72 -9.95
C ALA A 273 -5.02 10.43 -8.46
N MET A 274 -4.58 11.35 -7.60
CA MET A 274 -4.71 11.22 -6.14
C MET A 274 -6.18 11.11 -5.71
N LEU A 275 -7.07 11.94 -6.27
CA LEU A 275 -8.50 11.90 -5.95
C LEU A 275 -9.16 10.63 -6.48
N ALA A 276 -8.84 10.21 -7.71
CA ALA A 276 -9.37 9.01 -8.32
C ALA A 276 -8.93 7.73 -7.55
N TYR A 277 -7.73 7.74 -6.97
CA TYR A 277 -7.23 6.65 -6.15
C TYR A 277 -8.12 6.39 -4.91
N LEU A 278 -8.84 7.39 -4.39
CA LEU A 278 -9.78 7.22 -3.27
C LEU A 278 -10.90 6.22 -3.59
N VAL A 279 -11.24 6.02 -4.87
CA VAL A 279 -12.27 5.07 -5.28
C VAL A 279 -11.85 3.63 -4.94
N THR A 280 -10.55 3.33 -4.92
CA THR A 280 -10.02 1.98 -4.56
C THR A 280 -10.32 1.57 -3.11
N LEU A 281 -10.58 2.55 -2.25
CA LEU A 281 -10.82 2.35 -0.83
C LEU A 281 -12.09 1.53 -0.56
N VAL A 282 -13.08 1.63 -1.46
CA VAL A 282 -14.32 0.85 -1.38
C VAL A 282 -14.01 -0.64 -1.45
N SER A 283 -13.22 -1.08 -2.42
CA SER A 283 -12.79 -2.49 -2.51
C SER A 283 -11.95 -2.90 -1.32
N THR A 284 -11.03 -2.05 -0.85
CA THR A 284 -10.16 -2.37 0.28
C THR A 284 -10.96 -2.72 1.54
N VAL A 285 -11.96 -1.90 1.89
CA VAL A 285 -12.82 -2.16 3.05
C VAL A 285 -13.70 -3.37 2.84
N ASN A 286 -14.32 -3.49 1.66
CA ASN A 286 -15.17 -4.64 1.36
C ASN A 286 -14.36 -5.94 1.39
N PHE A 287 -13.13 -5.93 0.88
CA PHE A 287 -12.25 -7.08 0.86
C PHE A 287 -11.94 -7.57 2.26
N VAL A 288 -11.50 -6.67 3.15
CA VAL A 288 -11.22 -7.04 4.54
C VAL A 288 -12.47 -7.62 5.21
N VAL A 289 -13.62 -6.95 5.09
CA VAL A 289 -14.85 -7.43 5.73
C VAL A 289 -15.27 -8.79 5.16
N SER A 290 -15.25 -8.95 3.84
CA SER A 290 -15.59 -10.20 3.17
C SER A 290 -14.64 -11.34 3.55
N VAL A 291 -13.33 -11.09 3.58
CA VAL A 291 -12.34 -12.11 3.91
C VAL A 291 -12.39 -12.47 5.40
N GLU A 292 -12.27 -11.50 6.29
CA GLU A 292 -12.15 -11.74 7.74
C GLU A 292 -13.46 -12.21 8.38
N VAL A 293 -14.61 -11.67 7.96
CA VAL A 293 -15.90 -11.95 8.62
C VAL A 293 -16.61 -13.16 8.01
N LYS A 294 -16.53 -13.34 6.68
CA LYS A 294 -17.34 -14.34 5.98
C LYS A 294 -16.53 -15.51 5.44
N PHE A 295 -15.44 -15.25 4.72
CA PHE A 295 -14.66 -16.30 4.07
C PHE A 295 -13.77 -17.07 5.06
N TYR A 296 -12.99 -16.38 5.90
CA TYR A 296 -12.02 -16.98 6.83
C TYR A 296 -12.63 -18.05 7.76
N PRO A 297 -13.83 -17.88 8.36
CA PRO A 297 -14.45 -18.94 9.14
C PRO A 297 -14.75 -20.22 8.36
N LYS A 298 -15.15 -20.10 7.09
CA LYS A 298 -15.41 -21.24 6.20
C LYS A 298 -14.11 -21.89 5.74
N PHE A 299 -13.11 -21.07 5.42
CA PHE A 299 -11.76 -21.53 5.10
C PHE A 299 -11.15 -22.35 6.25
N ARG A 300 -11.17 -21.83 7.49
CA ARG A 300 -10.68 -22.56 8.66
C ARG A 300 -11.45 -23.87 8.87
N LYS A 301 -12.79 -23.84 8.76
CA LYS A 301 -13.62 -25.05 8.89
C LYS A 301 -13.21 -26.10 7.86
N TYR A 302 -12.99 -25.71 6.61
CA TYR A 302 -12.56 -26.62 5.55
C TYR A 302 -11.21 -27.28 5.84
N TYR A 303 -10.18 -26.50 6.24
CA TYR A 303 -8.86 -27.05 6.59
C TYR A 303 -8.90 -27.98 7.81
N HIS A 304 -9.67 -27.62 8.85
CA HIS A 304 -9.84 -28.46 10.04
C HIS A 304 -10.52 -29.80 9.73
N MET A 305 -11.25 -29.95 8.62
CA MET A 305 -11.81 -31.25 8.24
C MET A 305 -10.72 -32.25 7.79
N TYR A 306 -9.57 -31.77 7.33
CA TYR A 306 -8.41 -32.61 6.97
C TYR A 306 -7.61 -33.10 8.18
N GLU A 307 -7.80 -32.50 9.36
CA GLU A 307 -7.16 -32.92 10.63
C GLU A 307 -7.85 -34.17 11.26
N GLY A 308 -8.49 -35.01 10.45
CA GLY A 308 -9.09 -36.29 10.89
C GLY A 308 -10.54 -36.24 11.37
N VAL A 309 -11.22 -35.08 11.29
CA VAL A 309 -12.57 -34.87 11.84
C VAL A 309 -13.69 -35.03 10.78
N GLY A 310 -13.36 -34.95 9.49
CA GLY A 310 -14.33 -34.97 8.39
C GLY A 310 -14.30 -36.25 7.56
N ASN A 311 -15.47 -36.80 7.20
CA ASN A 311 -15.54 -37.75 6.08
C ASN A 311 -15.44 -37.01 4.74
N VAL A 312 -15.15 -37.73 3.65
CA VAL A 312 -15.01 -37.15 2.29
C VAL A 312 -16.23 -36.31 1.89
N LYS A 313 -17.44 -36.74 2.23
CA LYS A 313 -18.68 -36.00 1.95
C LYS A 313 -18.72 -34.64 2.68
N LYS A 314 -18.29 -34.58 3.95
CA LYS A 314 -18.22 -33.35 4.76
C LYS A 314 -17.11 -32.40 4.25
N ILE A 315 -16.00 -32.95 3.77
CA ILE A 315 -14.91 -32.17 3.14
C ILE A 315 -15.43 -31.50 1.88
N ASN A 316 -16.02 -32.26 0.95
CA ASN A 316 -16.59 -31.73 -0.29
C ASN A 316 -17.70 -30.71 -0.03
N GLN A 317 -18.57 -30.95 0.95
CA GLN A 317 -19.60 -29.97 1.32
C GLN A 317 -19.01 -28.67 1.87
N SER A 318 -17.98 -28.76 2.73
CA SER A 318 -17.31 -27.58 3.30
C SER A 318 -16.55 -26.79 2.23
N GLU A 319 -16.00 -27.47 1.23
CA GLU A 319 -15.39 -26.86 0.05
C GLU A 319 -16.41 -26.08 -0.77
N ILE A 320 -17.53 -26.71 -1.14
CA ILE A 320 -18.60 -26.06 -1.90
C ILE A 320 -19.13 -24.83 -1.15
N GLU A 321 -19.35 -24.94 0.16
CA GLU A 321 -19.76 -23.81 1.00
C GLU A 321 -18.73 -22.67 0.97
N MET A 322 -17.44 -23.00 1.15
CA MET A 322 -16.36 -22.01 1.14
C MET A 322 -16.24 -21.32 -0.22
N MET A 323 -16.28 -22.09 -1.31
CA MET A 323 -16.17 -21.58 -2.68
C MET A 323 -17.37 -20.74 -3.09
N ASN A 324 -18.58 -21.12 -2.68
CA ASN A 324 -19.78 -20.31 -2.91
C ASN A 324 -19.70 -18.97 -2.16
N VAL A 325 -19.23 -18.97 -0.91
CA VAL A 325 -19.01 -17.74 -0.15
C VAL A 325 -17.98 -16.87 -0.86
N LEU A 326 -16.83 -17.43 -1.29
CA LEU A 326 -15.81 -16.68 -2.00
C LEU A 326 -16.35 -16.02 -3.27
N ARG A 327 -17.00 -16.79 -4.16
CA ARG A 327 -17.54 -16.29 -5.43
C ARG A 327 -18.59 -15.19 -5.20
N ASN A 328 -19.49 -15.38 -4.24
CA ASN A 328 -20.50 -14.40 -3.91
C ASN A 328 -19.89 -13.11 -3.36
N GLU A 329 -18.93 -13.21 -2.44
CA GLU A 329 -18.28 -12.04 -1.86
C GLU A 329 -17.46 -11.25 -2.88
N LEU A 330 -16.71 -11.93 -3.76
CA LEU A 330 -16.00 -11.27 -4.85
C LEU A 330 -16.95 -10.60 -5.85
N LYS A 331 -18.07 -11.25 -6.19
CA LYS A 331 -19.11 -10.67 -7.04
C LYS A 331 -19.71 -9.41 -6.40
N TYR A 332 -20.11 -9.48 -5.13
CA TYR A 332 -20.68 -8.33 -4.42
C TYR A 332 -19.67 -7.18 -4.27
N LEU A 333 -18.40 -7.49 -4.00
CA LEU A 333 -17.33 -6.51 -3.95
C LEU A 333 -17.16 -5.80 -5.29
N SER A 334 -17.10 -6.57 -6.38
CA SER A 334 -16.96 -6.03 -7.74
C SER A 334 -18.12 -5.09 -8.08
N TRP A 335 -19.35 -5.47 -7.75
CA TRP A 335 -20.53 -4.63 -7.96
C TRP A 335 -20.48 -3.32 -7.16
N LYS A 336 -20.11 -3.39 -5.87
CA LYS A 336 -19.99 -2.19 -5.03
C LYS A 336 -18.88 -1.26 -5.53
N GLN A 337 -17.75 -1.81 -5.96
CA GLN A 337 -16.64 -1.05 -6.51
C GLN A 337 -17.06 -0.34 -7.81
N LEU A 338 -17.71 -1.06 -8.73
CA LEU A 338 -18.19 -0.50 -9.98
C LEU A 338 -19.21 0.62 -9.73
N LEU A 339 -20.19 0.41 -8.85
CA LEU A 339 -21.17 1.43 -8.51
C LEU A 339 -20.51 2.66 -7.87
N ALA A 340 -19.58 2.47 -6.95
CA ALA A 340 -18.84 3.57 -6.34
C ALA A 340 -17.97 4.32 -7.36
N THR A 341 -17.39 3.62 -8.33
CA THR A 341 -16.60 4.20 -9.41
C THR A 341 -17.47 5.06 -10.32
N LEU A 342 -18.62 4.55 -10.75
CA LEU A 342 -19.58 5.32 -11.55
C LEU A 342 -20.07 6.55 -10.78
N LEU A 343 -20.42 6.38 -9.49
CA LEU A 343 -20.84 7.49 -8.64
C LEU A 343 -19.73 8.54 -8.52
N ALA A 344 -18.49 8.14 -8.29
CA ALA A 344 -17.35 9.05 -8.23
C ALA A 344 -17.13 9.79 -9.56
N MET A 345 -17.28 9.11 -10.71
CA MET A 345 -17.16 9.74 -12.02
C MET A 345 -18.23 10.82 -12.24
N PHE A 346 -19.51 10.52 -11.96
CA PHE A 346 -20.60 11.46 -12.22
C PHE A 346 -20.70 12.56 -11.15
N VAL A 347 -20.75 12.17 -9.88
CA VAL A 347 -20.89 13.11 -8.75
C VAL A 347 -19.60 13.88 -8.52
N GLY A 348 -18.44 13.24 -8.70
CA GLY A 348 -17.14 13.87 -8.50
C GLY A 348 -16.93 15.05 -9.44
N ILE A 349 -17.35 14.98 -10.71
CA ILE A 349 -17.23 16.12 -11.62
C ILE A 349 -18.07 17.31 -11.16
N VAL A 350 -19.31 17.06 -10.72
CA VAL A 350 -20.18 18.13 -10.21
C VAL A 350 -19.53 18.78 -8.99
N LEU A 351 -19.06 17.95 -8.05
CA LEU A 351 -18.40 18.40 -6.82
C LEU A 351 -17.11 19.19 -7.11
N LEU A 352 -16.29 18.73 -8.05
CA LEU A 352 -15.05 19.39 -8.50
C LEU A 352 -15.32 20.68 -9.29
N THR A 353 -16.53 20.85 -9.84
CA THR A 353 -16.92 22.10 -10.51
C THR A 353 -17.42 23.14 -9.51
N VAL A 354 -18.06 22.70 -8.42
CA VAL A 354 -18.56 23.58 -7.36
C VAL A 354 -17.45 23.99 -6.39
N LEU A 355 -16.49 23.10 -6.12
CA LEU A 355 -15.35 23.41 -5.27
C LEU A 355 -14.35 24.32 -6.00
N PRO A 356 -13.88 25.41 -5.37
CA PRO A 356 -12.90 26.34 -5.97
C PRO A 356 -11.47 25.76 -5.95
N LEU A 357 -11.30 24.55 -6.47
CA LEU A 357 -10.04 23.81 -6.49
C LEU A 357 -9.19 24.09 -7.74
N GLY A 358 -9.65 24.95 -8.65
CA GLY A 358 -8.94 25.28 -9.89
C GLY A 358 -8.93 24.16 -10.94
N PHE A 359 -9.90 23.23 -10.89
CA PHE A 359 -10.00 22.11 -11.84
C PHE A 359 -10.39 22.59 -13.25
N ASN A 360 -9.47 22.42 -14.20
CA ASN A 360 -9.74 22.69 -15.62
C ASN A 360 -10.50 21.52 -16.30
N SER A 361 -10.91 21.71 -17.57
CA SER A 361 -11.64 20.68 -18.33
C SER A 361 -10.82 19.40 -18.55
N GLN A 362 -9.52 19.51 -18.77
CA GLN A 362 -8.61 18.37 -18.95
C GLN A 362 -8.48 17.53 -17.67
N MET A 363 -8.33 18.17 -16.50
CA MET A 363 -8.27 17.52 -15.19
C MET A 363 -9.54 16.71 -14.91
N LYS A 364 -10.71 17.21 -15.32
CA LYS A 364 -11.99 16.48 -15.20
C LYS A 364 -11.99 15.22 -16.07
N GLY A 365 -11.48 15.32 -17.31
CA GLY A 365 -11.31 14.17 -18.20
C GLY A 365 -10.37 13.11 -17.60
N TYR A 366 -9.19 13.52 -17.12
CA TYR A 366 -8.26 12.60 -16.46
C TYR A 366 -8.86 11.97 -15.22
N PHE A 367 -9.58 12.74 -14.39
CA PHE A 367 -10.25 12.21 -13.21
C PHE A 367 -11.23 11.09 -13.55
N GLN A 368 -12.04 11.22 -14.60
CA GLN A 368 -12.98 10.18 -15.03
C GLN A 368 -12.25 8.91 -15.50
N THR A 369 -11.28 9.06 -16.40
CA THR A 369 -10.51 7.94 -16.95
C THR A 369 -9.76 7.20 -15.85
N LEU A 370 -9.15 7.95 -14.92
CA LEU A 370 -8.43 7.39 -13.77
C LEU A 370 -9.36 6.76 -12.75
N CYS A 371 -10.54 7.33 -12.49
CA CYS A 371 -11.54 6.68 -11.62
C CYS A 371 -11.87 5.28 -12.13
N LEU A 372 -12.13 5.15 -13.44
CA LEU A 372 -12.39 3.86 -14.05
C LEU A 372 -11.17 2.92 -13.96
N GLY A 373 -9.97 3.43 -14.25
CA GLY A 373 -8.72 2.65 -14.15
C GLY A 373 -8.47 2.14 -12.74
N TYR A 374 -8.50 3.02 -11.73
CA TYR A 374 -8.35 2.65 -10.33
C TYR A 374 -9.47 1.73 -9.84
N GLY A 375 -10.71 1.91 -10.32
CA GLY A 375 -11.82 1.03 -10.02
C GLY A 375 -11.59 -0.41 -10.48
N LEU A 376 -11.15 -0.59 -11.74
CA LEU A 376 -10.78 -1.90 -12.28
C LEU A 376 -9.55 -2.49 -11.58
N TYR A 377 -8.53 -1.68 -11.33
CA TYR A 377 -7.34 -2.06 -10.58
C TYR A 377 -7.72 -2.58 -9.20
N ALA A 378 -8.64 -1.93 -8.49
CA ALA A 378 -9.05 -2.32 -7.15
C ALA A 378 -9.67 -3.73 -7.12
N VAL A 379 -10.53 -4.07 -8.10
CA VAL A 379 -11.11 -5.42 -8.23
C VAL A 379 -10.05 -6.43 -8.65
N GLY A 380 -9.20 -6.10 -9.62
CA GLY A 380 -8.10 -6.97 -10.06
C GLY A 380 -7.11 -7.27 -8.95
N ASN A 381 -6.76 -6.26 -8.15
CA ASN A 381 -5.89 -6.40 -6.99
C ASN A 381 -6.51 -7.30 -5.92
N VAL A 382 -7.81 -7.19 -5.66
CA VAL A 382 -8.50 -8.11 -4.74
C VAL A 382 -8.40 -9.56 -5.20
N ASN A 383 -8.58 -9.82 -6.50
CA ASN A 383 -8.44 -11.18 -7.05
C ASN A 383 -6.98 -11.67 -6.94
N LEU A 384 -6.00 -10.80 -7.18
CA LEU A 384 -4.59 -11.11 -6.99
C LEU A 384 -4.26 -11.41 -5.52
N LEU A 385 -4.78 -10.63 -4.57
CA LEU A 385 -4.63 -10.89 -3.14
C LEU A 385 -5.27 -12.23 -2.74
N MET A 386 -6.38 -12.62 -3.37
CA MET A 386 -6.96 -13.97 -3.17
C MET A 386 -6.06 -15.08 -3.71
N LEU A 387 -5.38 -14.89 -4.85
CA LEU A 387 -4.38 -15.84 -5.33
C LEU A 387 -3.24 -16.00 -4.32
N LEU A 388 -2.74 -14.89 -3.76
CA LEU A 388 -1.72 -14.92 -2.70
C LEU A 388 -2.22 -15.61 -1.42
N TYR A 389 -3.50 -15.42 -1.08
CA TYR A 389 -4.13 -16.10 0.06
C TYR A 389 -4.15 -17.63 -0.15
N PHE A 390 -4.38 -18.09 -1.37
CA PHE A 390 -4.30 -19.50 -1.76
C PHE A 390 -2.89 -19.99 -2.11
N VAL A 391 -1.86 -19.18 -1.86
CA VAL A 391 -0.44 -19.51 -2.08
C VAL A 391 -0.09 -19.74 -3.57
N ASP A 392 -0.87 -19.19 -4.51
CA ASP A 392 -0.54 -19.20 -5.95
C ASP A 392 0.42 -18.06 -6.32
N TYR A 393 1.64 -18.10 -5.78
CA TYR A 393 2.64 -17.04 -5.99
C TYR A 393 3.05 -16.91 -7.46
N GLU A 394 3.19 -18.02 -8.18
CA GLU A 394 3.58 -18.02 -9.59
C GLU A 394 2.49 -17.40 -10.48
N GLY A 395 1.21 -17.75 -10.24
CA GLY A 395 0.07 -17.16 -10.93
C GLY A 395 -0.05 -15.67 -10.66
N ALA A 396 0.01 -15.26 -9.40
CA ALA A 396 -0.01 -13.85 -9.00
C ALA A 396 1.14 -13.05 -9.64
N LYS A 397 2.35 -13.62 -9.70
CA LYS A 397 3.51 -13.01 -10.38
C LYS A 397 3.28 -12.80 -11.86
N LYS A 398 2.67 -13.76 -12.56
CA LYS A 398 2.33 -13.62 -13.99
C LYS A 398 1.33 -12.49 -14.22
N CYS A 399 0.26 -12.42 -13.42
CA CYS A 399 -0.73 -11.33 -13.50
C CYS A 399 -0.11 -9.97 -13.23
N ALA A 400 0.68 -9.84 -12.14
CA ALA A 400 1.35 -8.59 -11.79
C ALA A 400 2.33 -8.13 -12.88
N ARG A 401 3.08 -9.07 -13.49
CA ARG A 401 4.02 -8.77 -14.57
C ARG A 401 3.33 -8.20 -15.81
N TRP A 402 2.21 -8.79 -16.22
CA TRP A 402 1.41 -8.27 -17.34
C TRP A 402 0.88 -6.87 -17.04
N PHE A 403 0.37 -6.66 -15.83
CA PHE A 403 -0.06 -5.34 -15.37
C PHE A 403 1.06 -4.29 -15.43
N ALA A 404 2.24 -4.61 -14.87
CA ALA A 404 3.40 -3.72 -14.86
C ALA A 404 3.88 -3.38 -16.27
N GLY A 405 4.09 -4.40 -17.11
CA GLY A 405 4.60 -4.21 -18.47
C GLY A 405 3.67 -3.36 -19.32
N ILE A 406 2.37 -3.64 -19.26
CA ILE A 406 1.36 -2.90 -20.03
C ILE A 406 1.23 -1.46 -19.51
N SER A 407 1.24 -1.26 -18.19
CA SER A 407 1.19 0.08 -17.59
C SER A 407 2.35 0.94 -18.08
N VAL A 408 3.58 0.41 -18.11
CA VAL A 408 4.76 1.13 -18.60
C VAL A 408 4.67 1.38 -20.10
N ILE A 409 4.50 0.33 -20.91
CA ILE A 409 4.53 0.42 -22.37
C ILE A 409 3.45 1.36 -22.89
N PHE A 410 2.19 1.18 -22.46
CA PHE A 410 1.10 2.02 -22.95
C PHE A 410 1.16 3.44 -22.39
N SER A 411 1.62 3.65 -21.15
CA SER A 411 1.78 5.02 -20.64
C SER A 411 2.86 5.78 -21.41
N ILE A 412 3.93 5.13 -21.85
CA ILE A 412 4.94 5.71 -22.77
C ILE A 412 4.31 6.00 -24.13
N LEU A 413 3.59 5.05 -24.73
CA LEU A 413 2.94 5.25 -26.02
C LEU A 413 1.95 6.42 -26.01
N THR A 414 1.18 6.60 -24.93
CA THR A 414 0.25 7.72 -24.81
C THR A 414 0.94 9.09 -24.73
N GLN A 415 2.25 9.16 -24.41
CA GLN A 415 2.99 10.43 -24.44
C GLN A 415 3.19 10.96 -25.87
N PHE A 416 3.17 10.09 -26.88
CA PHE A 416 3.36 10.46 -28.28
C PHE A 416 2.02 10.71 -29.01
N MET A 417 0.90 10.56 -28.31
CA MET A 417 -0.44 10.82 -28.83
C MET A 417 -0.94 12.19 -28.36
N ASP A 418 -2.17 12.55 -28.72
CA ASP A 418 -2.81 13.74 -28.15
C ASP A 418 -2.90 13.63 -26.62
N THR A 419 -2.68 14.75 -25.93
CA THR A 419 -2.69 14.82 -24.45
C THR A 419 -3.98 14.29 -23.83
N SER A 420 -5.09 14.27 -24.55
CA SER A 420 -6.37 13.70 -24.10
C SER A 420 -6.30 12.18 -23.84
N PHE A 421 -5.37 11.46 -24.48
CA PHE A 421 -5.18 10.02 -24.29
C PHE A 421 -4.32 9.66 -23.07
N ILE A 422 -3.71 10.64 -22.41
CA ILE A 422 -2.91 10.41 -21.21
C ILE A 422 -3.80 9.83 -20.10
N GLY A 423 -3.40 8.69 -19.56
CA GLY A 423 -4.14 7.91 -18.55
C GLY A 423 -4.93 6.72 -19.10
N TYR A 424 -5.18 6.63 -20.40
CA TYR A 424 -5.78 5.42 -21.00
C TYR A 424 -4.84 4.22 -20.93
N GLY A 425 -3.52 4.45 -20.93
CA GLY A 425 -2.53 3.37 -20.75
C GLY A 425 -2.68 2.66 -19.41
N PHE A 426 -2.88 3.41 -18.32
CA PHE A 426 -3.15 2.84 -17.00
C PHE A 426 -4.51 2.12 -16.95
N LEU A 427 -5.55 2.70 -17.57
CA LEU A 427 -6.87 2.07 -17.67
C LEU A 427 -6.78 0.68 -18.35
N LEU A 428 -6.05 0.57 -19.46
CA LEU A 428 -5.86 -0.68 -20.18
C LEU A 428 -5.06 -1.69 -19.33
N ALA A 429 -4.01 -1.24 -18.65
CA ALA A 429 -3.26 -2.09 -17.72
C ALA A 429 -4.14 -2.63 -16.58
N ALA A 430 -4.96 -1.77 -15.97
CA ALA A 430 -5.89 -2.16 -14.91
C ALA A 430 -6.95 -3.18 -15.40
N LEU A 431 -7.46 -3.01 -16.62
CA LEU A 431 -8.35 -3.97 -17.26
C LEU A 431 -7.67 -5.34 -17.43
N VAL A 432 -6.42 -5.36 -17.88
CA VAL A 432 -5.66 -6.61 -18.04
C VAL A 432 -5.41 -7.29 -16.69
N LEU A 433 -5.09 -6.53 -15.64
CA LEU A 433 -4.97 -7.09 -14.29
C LEU A 433 -6.29 -7.72 -13.85
N TYR A 434 -7.40 -7.02 -14.03
CA TYR A 434 -8.73 -7.54 -13.70
C TYR A 434 -9.04 -8.84 -14.44
N LEU A 435 -8.85 -8.89 -15.76
CA LEU A 435 -9.16 -10.07 -16.57
C LEU A 435 -8.24 -11.24 -16.20
N THR A 436 -6.93 -11.02 -16.19
CA THR A 436 -5.94 -12.09 -15.94
C THR A 436 -6.02 -12.63 -14.52
N ALA A 437 -6.23 -11.79 -13.50
CA ALA A 437 -6.38 -12.24 -12.12
C ALA A 437 -7.71 -13.00 -11.91
N SER A 438 -8.80 -12.55 -12.56
CA SER A 438 -10.11 -13.22 -12.46
C SER A 438 -10.10 -14.59 -13.13
N THR A 439 -9.51 -14.71 -14.32
CA THR A 439 -9.40 -16.00 -15.02
C THR A 439 -8.51 -16.96 -14.24
N ARG A 440 -7.34 -16.50 -13.80
CA ARG A 440 -6.41 -17.32 -13.01
C ARG A 440 -7.03 -17.79 -11.70
N LEU A 441 -7.76 -16.94 -10.98
CA LEU A 441 -8.44 -17.33 -9.74
C LEU A 441 -9.55 -18.37 -10.00
N SER A 442 -10.32 -18.19 -11.07
CA SER A 442 -11.34 -19.16 -11.48
C SER A 442 -10.72 -20.53 -11.84
N GLU A 443 -9.61 -20.54 -12.57
CA GLU A 443 -8.87 -21.76 -12.90
C GLU A 443 -8.25 -22.42 -11.67
N TYR A 444 -7.55 -21.66 -10.85
CA TYR A 444 -6.85 -22.18 -9.67
C TYR A 444 -7.81 -22.84 -8.68
N THR A 445 -9.01 -22.27 -8.52
CA THR A 445 -10.01 -22.75 -7.57
C THR A 445 -10.83 -23.95 -8.04
N LYS A 446 -10.69 -24.39 -9.31
CA LYS A 446 -11.34 -25.62 -9.79
C LYS A 446 -10.69 -26.88 -9.22
N ASP A 447 -9.37 -26.86 -9.05
CA ASP A 447 -8.57 -28.02 -8.61
C ASP A 447 -8.02 -27.83 -7.18
N LEU A 448 -8.76 -27.09 -6.34
CA LEU A 448 -8.31 -26.72 -5.01
C LEU A 448 -7.94 -27.94 -4.14
N PRO A 449 -8.72 -29.05 -4.10
CA PRO A 449 -8.39 -30.22 -3.28
C PRO A 449 -7.08 -30.89 -3.71
N TYR A 450 -6.88 -31.02 -5.02
CA TYR A 450 -5.69 -31.63 -5.59
C TYR A 450 -4.44 -30.82 -5.26
N ARG A 451 -4.55 -29.49 -5.32
CA ARG A 451 -3.43 -28.59 -4.98
C ARG A 451 -3.12 -28.60 -3.49
N ILE A 452 -4.13 -28.59 -2.61
CA ILE A 452 -3.88 -28.60 -1.15
C ILE A 452 -3.21 -29.90 -0.71
N LEU A 453 -3.64 -31.04 -1.26
CA LEU A 453 -3.06 -32.34 -0.92
C LEU A 453 -1.72 -32.59 -1.64
N GLY A 454 -1.58 -32.14 -2.88
CA GLY A 454 -0.39 -32.36 -3.72
C GLY A 454 0.74 -31.34 -3.53
N SER A 455 0.48 -30.21 -2.85
CA SER A 455 1.50 -29.17 -2.55
C SER A 455 2.17 -29.33 -1.20
N GLN A 456 1.83 -30.36 -0.41
CA GLN A 456 2.59 -30.68 0.80
C GLN A 456 3.98 -31.15 0.38
N GLU A 457 4.99 -30.30 0.58
CA GLU A 457 6.39 -30.68 0.37
C GLU A 457 6.73 -31.85 1.30
N VAL A 458 6.88 -33.05 0.73
CA VAL A 458 7.28 -34.27 1.44
C VAL A 458 8.74 -34.17 1.92
N VAL A 459 9.53 -33.27 1.33
CA VAL A 459 10.93 -33.01 1.71
C VAL A 459 11.20 -31.51 1.67
N TYR A 460 11.44 -30.92 2.84
CA TYR A 460 11.89 -29.54 2.97
C TYR A 460 13.34 -29.44 2.47
N ARG A 461 13.56 -28.75 1.34
CA ARG A 461 14.92 -28.36 0.92
C ARG A 461 15.16 -26.92 1.34
N GLU A 462 16.18 -26.70 2.16
CA GLU A 462 16.73 -25.36 2.34
C GLU A 462 17.33 -24.91 1.01
N GLU A 463 16.66 -24.01 0.30
CA GLU A 463 17.24 -23.35 -0.86
C GLU A 463 18.34 -22.39 -0.38
N GLU A 464 19.60 -22.81 -0.48
CA GLU A 464 20.76 -21.95 -0.21
C GLU A 464 20.93 -20.90 -1.33
N GLY A 465 20.19 -19.80 -1.24
CA GLY A 465 20.31 -18.66 -2.15
C GLY A 465 21.30 -17.58 -1.70
N PHE A 466 21.37 -16.50 -2.49
CA PHE A 466 22.25 -15.36 -2.22
C PHE A 466 21.93 -14.70 -0.87
N PHE A 467 20.65 -14.54 -0.53
CA PHE A 467 20.25 -13.86 0.69
C PHE A 467 20.53 -14.71 1.95
N THR A 468 20.48 -16.03 1.84
CA THR A 468 20.85 -16.97 2.89
C THR A 468 22.37 -16.92 3.18
N ARG A 469 23.20 -16.78 2.14
CA ARG A 469 24.65 -16.53 2.28
C ARG A 469 24.95 -15.17 2.91
N LEU A 470 24.18 -14.14 2.55
CA LEU A 470 24.31 -12.82 3.18
C LEU A 470 23.95 -12.88 4.67
N PHE A 471 22.87 -13.56 5.03
CA PHE A 471 22.47 -13.78 6.43
C PHE A 471 23.55 -14.50 7.24
N THR A 472 24.11 -15.60 6.73
CA THR A 472 25.15 -16.36 7.45
C THR A 472 26.40 -15.52 7.68
N THR A 473 26.79 -14.69 6.70
CA THR A 473 27.91 -13.74 6.84
C THR A 473 27.64 -12.68 7.90
N LEU A 474 26.43 -12.09 7.90
CA LEU A 474 26.03 -11.09 8.90
C LEU A 474 25.95 -11.68 10.31
N LYS A 475 25.47 -12.94 10.43
CA LYS A 475 25.38 -13.65 11.70
C LYS A 475 26.76 -14.02 12.25
N ALA A 476 27.71 -14.39 11.40
CA ALA A 476 29.09 -14.64 11.81
C ALA A 476 29.72 -13.38 12.41
N ARG A 477 29.59 -12.24 11.72
CA ARG A 477 30.13 -10.95 12.21
C ARG A 477 29.47 -10.45 13.50
N SER A 478 28.21 -10.79 13.75
CA SER A 478 27.51 -10.43 15.00
C SER A 478 27.92 -11.29 16.20
N LYS A 479 28.62 -12.41 16.01
CA LYS A 479 29.13 -13.24 17.11
C LYS A 479 30.55 -12.87 17.54
N ASP A 480 31.29 -12.16 16.68
CA ASP A 480 32.69 -11.79 16.89
C ASP A 480 32.86 -10.39 17.52
N GLY A 481 31.76 -9.70 17.86
CA GLY A 481 31.73 -8.42 18.57
C GLY A 481 30.70 -8.44 19.68
#